data_AF-A0A7S2DK69-F1
#
_entry.id   AF-A0A7S2DK69-F1
#
_cell.length_a   1.000
_cell.length_b   1.000
_cell.length_c   1.000
_cell.angle_alpha   90.00
_cell.angle_beta   90.00
_cell.angle_gamma   90.00
#
_symmetry.space_group_name_H-M   'P 1'
#
loop_
_entity.id
_entity.type
_entity.pdbx_description
1 polymer ?
#
loop_
_entity_poly.entity_id
_entity_poly.type
_entity_poly.pdbx_seq_one_letter_code
_entity_poly.pdbx_strand_id
1 'polypeptide(L)'
;VDAASAATKHELLEWGGANPLFACLQLDDEIVLKLACGALQNLCQHPAWCSVALANGVHNTLEHLLEHNDMTIVRFASGSLRNMQIGLQRVGQQLPELGSAARQLV
;
A
#
# COMPACT_ATOMS: atom_id res chain seq x y z
N VAL A 1 -5.74 7.01 14.42
CA VAL A 1 -4.73 7.87 13.76
C VAL A 1 -5.19 9.31 13.95
N ASP A 2 -4.36 10.18 14.52
CA ASP A 2 -4.74 11.55 14.88
C ASP A 2 -4.86 12.47 13.65
N ALA A 3 -5.42 13.66 13.85
CA ALA A 3 -5.62 14.66 12.80
C ALA A 3 -4.31 15.20 12.20
N ALA A 4 -3.19 15.14 12.93
CA ALA A 4 -1.88 15.60 12.45
C ALA A 4 -1.27 14.62 11.43
N SER A 5 -1.66 13.34 11.47
CA SER A 5 -1.13 12.32 10.56
C SER A 5 -1.34 12.62 9.07
N ALA A 6 -2.35 13.40 8.68
CA ALA A 6 -2.56 13.76 7.28
C ALA A 6 -1.44 14.67 6.76
N ALA A 7 -1.02 15.67 7.54
CA ALA A 7 0.06 16.58 7.18
C ALA A 7 1.39 15.84 7.07
N THR A 8 1.73 15.00 8.05
CA THR A 8 2.96 14.19 8.00
C THR A 8 2.99 13.26 6.79
N LYS A 9 1.85 12.64 6.43
CA LYS A 9 1.77 11.81 5.22
C LYS A 9 2.02 12.63 3.97
N HIS A 10 1.46 13.83 3.88
CA HIS A 10 1.65 14.71 2.74
C HIS A 10 3.13 15.16 2.62
N GLU A 11 3.73 15.65 3.71
CA GLU A 11 5.14 16.06 3.76
C GLU A 11 6.10 14.92 3.39
N LEU A 12 5.86 13.71 3.91
CA LEU A 12 6.68 12.54 3.57
C LEU A 12 6.64 12.23 2.07
N LEU A 13 5.50 12.43 1.42
CA LEU A 13 5.36 12.22 -0.02
C LEU A 13 6.09 13.30 -0.82
N GLU A 14 5.95 14.57 -0.42
CA GLU A 14 6.65 15.72 -1.03
C GLU A 14 8.18 15.58 -0.95
N TRP A 15 8.69 15.03 0.14
CA TRP A 15 10.13 14.76 0.32
C TRP A 15 10.60 13.47 -0.37
N GLY A 16 9.77 12.83 -1.18
CA GLY A 16 10.15 11.66 -1.97
C GLY A 16 10.23 10.36 -1.18
N GLY A 17 9.57 10.27 -0.01
CA GLY A 17 9.58 9.08 0.85
C GLY A 17 8.93 7.84 0.23
N ALA A 18 8.17 7.99 -0.87
CA ALA A 18 7.54 6.88 -1.57
C ALA A 18 8.55 5.91 -2.20
N ASN A 19 9.57 6.44 -2.91
CA ASN A 19 10.54 5.62 -3.63
C ASN A 19 11.30 4.63 -2.72
N PRO A 20 11.94 5.05 -1.61
CA PRO A 20 12.64 4.11 -0.73
C PRO A 20 11.68 3.11 -0.09
N LEU A 21 10.45 3.51 0.25
CA LEU A 21 9.45 2.58 0.78
C LEU A 21 9.06 1.51 -0.24
N PHE A 22 8.84 1.89 -1.50
CA PHE A 22 8.49 0.94 -2.56
C PHE A 22 9.64 0.00 -2.87
N ALA A 23 10.90 0.47 -2.78
CA ALA A 23 12.06 -0.40 -2.89
C ALA A 23 12.09 -1.46 -1.78
N CYS A 24 11.71 -1.11 -0.54
CA CYS A 24 11.61 -2.08 0.56
C CYS A 24 10.57 -3.18 0.32
N LEU A 25 9.52 -2.92 -0.47
CA LEU A 25 8.51 -3.93 -0.82
C LEU A 25 9.02 -4.99 -1.81
N GLN A 26 10.18 -4.77 -2.44
CA GLN A 26 10.81 -5.70 -3.38
C GLN A 26 11.93 -6.54 -2.73
N LEU A 27 12.16 -6.40 -1.43
CA LEU A 27 13.21 -7.11 -0.72
C LEU A 27 12.68 -8.43 -0.14
N ASP A 28 13.52 -9.46 -0.13
CA ASP A 28 13.19 -10.79 0.40
C ASP A 28 13.25 -10.88 1.94
N ASP A 29 13.76 -9.84 2.61
CA ASP A 29 13.81 -9.80 4.08
C ASP A 29 12.39 -9.65 4.65
N GLU A 30 11.88 -10.71 5.29
CA GLU A 30 10.51 -10.74 5.83
C GLU A 30 10.24 -9.63 6.85
N ILE A 31 11.24 -9.21 7.63
CA ILE A 31 11.06 -8.14 8.63
C ILE A 31 10.89 -6.80 7.90
N VAL A 32 11.75 -6.53 6.92
CA VAL A 32 11.67 -5.31 6.09
C VAL A 32 10.34 -5.28 5.34
N LEU A 33 9.96 -6.38 4.71
CA LEU A 33 8.73 -6.52 3.94
C LEU A 33 7.49 -6.30 4.82
N LYS A 34 7.46 -6.88 6.02
CA LYS A 34 6.38 -6.70 7.00
C LYS A 34 6.24 -5.25 7.45
N LEU A 35 7.36 -4.58 7.75
CA LEU A 35 7.36 -3.18 8.14
C LEU A 35 6.96 -2.26 6.97
N ALA A 36 7.42 -2.56 5.76
CA ALA A 36 7.08 -1.80 4.56
C ALA A 36 5.59 -1.92 4.23
N CYS A 37 5.01 -3.13 4.27
CA CYS A 37 3.58 -3.34 4.09
C CYS A 37 2.75 -2.64 5.18
N GLY A 38 3.17 -2.72 6.43
CA GLY A 38 2.50 -2.02 7.54
C GLY A 38 2.55 -0.50 7.40
N ALA A 39 3.69 0.05 6.97
CA ALA A 39 3.84 1.47 6.69
C ALA A 39 2.92 1.88 5.51
N LEU A 40 2.96 1.14 4.40
CA LEU A 40 2.12 1.43 3.24
C LEU A 40 0.63 1.38 3.58
N GLN A 41 0.17 0.41 4.36
CA GLN A 41 -1.23 0.33 4.80
C GLN A 41 -1.67 1.61 5.51
N ASN A 42 -0.82 2.18 6.37
CA ASN A 42 -1.09 3.43 7.07
C ASN A 42 -1.08 4.64 6.13
N LEU A 43 -0.13 4.69 5.20
CA LEU A 43 0.05 5.79 4.25
C LEU A 43 -1.09 5.83 3.21
N CYS A 44 -1.56 4.68 2.72
CA CYS A 44 -2.69 4.56 1.79
C CYS A 44 -4.06 4.95 2.38
N GLN A 45 -4.13 5.44 3.62
CA GLN A 45 -5.31 6.17 4.08
C GLN A 45 -5.43 7.57 3.45
N HIS A 46 -4.34 8.07 2.84
CA HIS A 46 -4.26 9.36 2.16
C HIS A 46 -4.31 9.15 0.63
N PRO A 47 -5.29 9.75 -0.10
CA PRO A 47 -5.48 9.49 -1.53
C PRO A 47 -4.25 9.73 -2.41
N ALA A 48 -3.46 10.76 -2.13
CA ALA A 48 -2.23 11.03 -2.89
C ALA A 48 -1.22 9.87 -2.85
N TRP A 49 -1.10 9.18 -1.70
CA TRP A 49 -0.25 7.99 -1.59
C TRP A 49 -0.79 6.85 -2.44
N CYS A 50 -2.12 6.68 -2.50
CA CYS A 50 -2.74 5.66 -3.34
C CYS A 50 -2.48 5.93 -4.82
N SER A 51 -2.61 7.18 -5.28
CA SER A 51 -2.33 7.56 -6.67
C SER A 51 -0.86 7.32 -7.05
N VAL A 52 0.08 7.69 -6.18
CA VAL A 52 1.51 7.45 -6.40
C VAL A 52 1.84 5.95 -6.40
N ALA A 53 1.27 5.18 -5.46
CA ALA A 53 1.44 3.74 -5.42
C ALA A 53 0.85 3.05 -6.68
N LEU A 54 -0.32 3.49 -7.15
CA LEU A 54 -0.92 3.01 -8.40
C LEU A 54 0.00 3.28 -9.60
N ALA A 55 0.49 4.51 -9.75
CA ALA A 55 1.36 4.91 -10.84
C ALA A 55 2.70 4.13 -10.87
N ASN A 56 3.16 3.66 -9.71
CA ASN A 56 4.38 2.85 -9.58
C ASN A 56 4.11 1.33 -9.61
N GLY A 57 2.89 0.89 -9.90
CA GLY A 57 2.59 -0.54 -10.02
C GLY A 57 2.61 -1.32 -8.69
N VAL A 58 2.56 -0.64 -7.55
CA VAL A 58 2.70 -1.25 -6.21
C VAL A 58 1.59 -2.28 -5.93
N HIS A 59 0.41 -2.10 -6.53
CA HIS A 59 -0.70 -3.04 -6.42
C HIS A 59 -0.33 -4.47 -6.88
N ASN A 60 0.53 -4.61 -7.90
CA ASN A 60 0.99 -5.92 -8.38
C ASN A 60 1.85 -6.63 -7.32
N THR A 61 2.76 -5.90 -6.67
CA THR A 61 3.57 -6.44 -5.57
C THR A 61 2.67 -6.82 -4.40
N LEU A 62 1.73 -5.96 -4.01
CA LEU A 62 0.83 -6.28 -2.90
C LEU A 62 -0.07 -7.49 -3.18
N GLU A 63 -0.52 -7.66 -4.42
CA GLU A 63 -1.28 -8.83 -4.85
C GLU A 63 -0.45 -10.11 -4.73
N HIS A 64 0.80 -10.09 -5.20
CA HIS A 64 1.71 -11.22 -5.04
C HIS A 64 1.94 -11.58 -3.57
N LEU A 65 2.06 -10.57 -2.69
CA LEU A 65 2.24 -10.76 -1.25
C LEU A 65 1.03 -11.38 -0.53
N LEU A 66 -0.12 -11.51 -1.18
CA LEU A 66 -1.26 -12.24 -0.61
C LEU A 66 -1.04 -13.75 -0.54
N GLU A 67 -0.06 -14.27 -1.29
CA GLU A 67 0.33 -15.67 -1.30
C GLU A 67 1.49 -15.97 -0.32
N HIS A 68 1.90 -14.97 0.48
CA HIS A 68 3.02 -15.10 1.40
C HIS A 68 2.69 -16.01 2.61
N ASN A 69 3.68 -16.76 3.11
CA ASN A 69 3.49 -17.69 4.24
C ASN A 69 3.25 -16.97 5.59
N ASP A 70 3.83 -15.78 5.77
CA ASP A 70 3.57 -14.94 6.95
C ASP A 70 2.23 -14.20 6.83
N MET A 71 1.26 -14.60 7.65
CA MET A 71 -0.09 -14.01 7.69
C MET A 71 -0.13 -12.53 8.08
N THR A 72 0.91 -12.02 8.73
CA THR A 72 1.03 -10.59 9.06
C THR A 72 1.31 -9.78 7.79
N ILE A 73 2.17 -10.29 6.91
CA ILE A 73 2.45 -9.69 5.60
C ILE A 73 1.17 -9.71 4.76
N VAL A 74 0.50 -10.86 4.67
CA VAL A 74 -0.77 -11.01 3.94
C VAL A 74 -1.81 -10.00 4.43
N ARG A 75 -1.99 -9.88 5.76
CA ARG A 75 -2.94 -8.93 6.37
C ARG A 75 -2.58 -7.48 6.06
N PHE A 76 -1.30 -7.11 6.09
CA PHE A 76 -0.90 -5.75 5.77
C PHE A 76 -1.05 -5.44 4.27
N ALA A 77 -0.71 -6.38 3.39
CA ALA A 77 -0.86 -6.26 1.95
C ALA A 77 -2.33 -6.11 1.55
N SER A 78 -3.22 -6.99 2.04
CA SER A 78 -4.67 -6.92 1.79
C SER A 78 -5.28 -5.60 2.26
N GLY A 79 -4.96 -5.16 3.49
CA GLY A 79 -5.49 -3.88 3.97
C GLY A 79 -4.88 -2.68 3.24
N SER A 80 -3.68 -2.79 2.68
CA SER A 80 -3.10 -1.76 1.80
C SER A 80 -3.88 -1.66 0.49
N LEU A 81 -4.16 -2.79 -0.18
CA LEU A 81 -4.99 -2.84 -1.39
C LEU A 81 -6.40 -2.27 -1.14
N ARG A 82 -7.02 -2.59 -0.01
CA ARG A 82 -8.32 -2.04 0.39
C ARG A 82 -8.28 -0.53 0.57
N ASN A 83 -7.27 -0.03 1.28
CA ASN A 83 -7.08 1.41 1.47
C ASN A 83 -6.80 2.11 0.14
N MET A 84 -6.02 1.49 -0.76
CA MET A 84 -5.82 1.99 -2.13
C MET A 84 -7.13 2.07 -2.89
N GLN A 85 -7.95 1.02 -2.89
CA GLN A 85 -9.24 1.01 -3.57
C GLN A 85 -10.14 2.18 -3.11
N ILE A 86 -10.30 2.34 -1.80
CA ILE A 86 -11.11 3.43 -1.20
C ILE A 86 -10.50 4.80 -1.51
N GLY A 87 -9.18 4.94 -1.38
CA GLY A 87 -8.46 6.20 -1.59
C GLY A 87 -8.53 6.67 -3.04
N LEU A 88 -8.34 5.76 -4.00
CA LEU A 88 -8.40 6.05 -5.44
C LEU A 88 -9.81 6.47 -5.87
N GLN A 89 -10.85 5.81 -5.35
CA GLN A 89 -12.26 6.18 -5.63
C GLN A 89 -12.55 7.64 -5.26
N ARG A 90 -11.97 8.16 -4.18
CA ARG A 90 -12.14 9.56 -3.75
C ARG A 90 -11.56 10.58 -4.74
N VAL A 91 -10.62 10.17 -5.59
CA VAL A 91 -9.96 11.01 -6.59
C VAL A 91 -10.32 10.59 -8.02
N GLY A 92 -11.40 9.81 -8.20
CA GLY A 92 -11.87 9.38 -9.52
C GLY A 92 -10.96 8.38 -10.23
N GLN A 93 -10.06 7.73 -9.50
CA GLN A 93 -9.21 6.65 -10.00
C GLN A 93 -9.70 5.29 -9.49
N GLN A 94 -9.26 4.21 -10.12
CA GLN A 94 -9.62 2.86 -9.71
C GLN A 94 -8.40 1.95 -9.81
N LEU A 95 -8.32 0.95 -8.91
CA LEU A 95 -7.38 -0.15 -9.10
C LEU A 95 -7.76 -0.91 -10.38
N PRO A 96 -6.78 -1.46 -11.12
CA PRO A 96 -7.03 -2.49 -12.12
C PRO A 96 -7.76 -3.69 -11.53
N GLU A 97 -8.32 -4.55 -12.38
CA GLU A 97 -8.93 -5.79 -11.92
C GLU A 97 -7.88 -6.66 -11.20
N LEU A 98 -8.09 -6.84 -9.89
CA LEU A 98 -7.31 -7.78 -9.09
C LEU A 98 -7.76 -9.23 -9.38
N GLY A 99 -6.85 -10.16 -9.21
CA GLY A 99 -7.10 -11.60 -9.25
C GLY A 99 -8.19 -12.05 -8.28
N SER A 100 -8.78 -13.21 -8.55
CA SER A 100 -9.89 -13.77 -7.74
C SER A 100 -9.54 -13.93 -6.26
N ALA A 101 -8.31 -14.34 -5.93
CA ALA A 101 -7.84 -14.49 -4.56
C ALA A 101 -7.76 -13.14 -3.83
N ALA A 102 -7.20 -12.12 -4.50
CA ALA A 102 -7.10 -10.78 -3.93
C ALA A 102 -8.47 -10.16 -3.64
N ARG A 103 -9.47 -10.38 -4.50
CA ARG A 103 -10.83 -9.87 -4.30
C ARG A 103 -11.54 -10.43 -3.06
N GLN A 104 -11.15 -11.60 -2.57
CA GLN A 104 -11.74 -12.18 -1.35
C GLN A 104 -11.17 -11.57 -0.07
N LEU A 105 -10.00 -10.93 -0.17
CA LEU A 105 -9.24 -10.41 0.96
C LEU A 105 -9.31 -8.87 1.08
N VAL A 106 -9.89 -8.18 0.10
CA VAL A 106 -9.91 -6.71 -0.03
C VAL A 106 -11.30 -6.14 0.20
#